data_AF-A0A952BEA4-F1
#
_entry.id   AF-A0A952BEA4-F1
#
_cell.length_a   1.000
_cell.length_b   1.000
_cell.length_c   1.000
_cell.angle_alpha   90.00
_cell.angle_beta   90.00
_cell.angle_gamma   90.00
#
_symmetry.space_group_name_H-M   'P 1'
#
loop_
_entity.id
_entity.type
_entity.pdbx_description
1 polymer ?
#
loop_
_entity_poly.entity_id
_entity_poly.type
_entity_poly.pdbx_seq_one_letter_code
_entity_poly.pdbx_strand_id
1 'polypeptide(L)'
;MLRELFTEHPNSVEETYAEHMGMAFSFAGHMLRGAIACFIHGFLPFLFVKTGSATIDELHGRMVANRQQQAPDRLAARAAAVQR
;
A
#
# COMPACT_ATOMS: atom_id res chain seq x y z
N MET A 1 3.15 23.83 11.33
CA MET A 1 2.36 22.78 12.02
C MET A 1 1.62 21.84 11.07
N LEU A 2 0.53 22.19 10.36
CA LEU A 2 -0.10 21.22 9.42
C LEU A 2 0.77 20.96 8.16
N ARG A 3 1.43 21.97 7.62
CA ARG A 3 2.34 21.81 6.47
C ARG A 3 3.48 20.84 6.78
N GLU A 4 4.13 20.95 7.94
CA GLU A 4 5.27 20.09 8.31
C GLU A 4 4.88 18.60 8.37
N LEU A 5 3.72 18.27 8.93
CA LEU A 5 3.21 16.89 8.99
C LEU A 5 2.96 16.27 7.59
N PHE A 6 2.62 17.09 6.60
CA PHE A 6 2.34 16.65 5.23
C PHE A 6 3.53 16.86 4.26
N THR A 7 4.60 17.56 4.66
CA THR A 7 5.73 17.91 3.77
C THR A 7 7.12 17.50 4.28
N GLU A 8 7.30 17.20 5.56
CA GLU A 8 8.58 16.66 6.05
C GLU A 8 8.76 15.17 5.76
N HIS A 9 7.68 14.38 5.77
CA HIS A 9 7.77 12.95 5.43
C HIS A 9 8.07 12.71 3.92
N PRO A 10 7.45 13.40 2.95
CA PRO A 10 7.73 13.20 1.52
C PRO A 10 9.13 13.66 1.08
N ASN A 11 9.68 14.72 1.70
CA ASN A 11 11.04 15.18 1.41
C ASN A 11 12.14 14.20 1.86
N SER A 12 11.81 13.19 2.68
CA SER A 12 12.77 12.20 3.17
C SER A 12 12.93 10.96 2.27
N VAL A 13 12.12 10.85 1.19
CA VAL A 13 12.04 9.65 0.33
C VAL A 13 12.08 9.91 -1.18
N GLU A 14 12.30 11.15 -1.64
CA GLU A 14 12.36 11.52 -3.07
C GLU A 14 11.12 11.13 -3.93
N GLU A 15 9.97 10.88 -3.30
CA GLU A 15 8.67 10.74 -3.97
C GLU A 15 7.85 12.01 -3.76
N THR A 16 7.12 12.44 -4.79
CA THR A 16 6.17 13.53 -4.61
C THR A 16 5.08 13.09 -3.65
N TYR A 17 4.63 13.97 -2.76
CA TYR A 17 3.51 13.69 -1.85
C TYR A 17 2.29 13.12 -2.59
N ALA A 18 2.08 13.52 -3.85
CA ALA A 18 1.02 13.02 -4.71
C ALA A 18 1.17 11.54 -5.08
N GLU A 19 2.39 11.04 -5.31
CA GLU A 19 2.66 9.62 -5.58
C GLU A 19 2.37 8.76 -4.36
N HIS A 20 2.88 9.17 -3.19
CA HIS A 20 2.64 8.46 -1.94
C HIS A 20 1.14 8.45 -1.57
N MET A 21 0.48 9.60 -1.70
CA MET A 21 -0.95 9.76 -1.48
C MET A 21 -1.78 8.92 -2.46
N GLY A 22 -1.41 8.89 -3.74
CA GLY A 22 -2.06 8.08 -4.78
C GLY A 22 -1.97 6.59 -4.48
N MET A 23 -0.80 6.12 -4.06
CA MET A 23 -0.60 4.73 -3.64
C MET A 23 -1.44 4.41 -2.40
N ALA A 24 -1.40 5.25 -1.36
CA ALA A 24 -2.21 5.04 -0.16
C ALA A 24 -3.72 4.99 -0.45
N PHE A 25 -4.24 5.92 -1.26
CA PHE A 25 -5.65 5.93 -1.64
C PHE A 25 -6.04 4.75 -2.54
N SER A 26 -5.15 4.27 -3.39
CA SER A 26 -5.39 3.05 -4.18
C SER A 26 -5.61 1.84 -3.27
N PHE A 27 -4.77 1.66 -2.25
CA PHE A 27 -4.96 0.60 -1.25
C PHE A 27 -6.26 0.79 -0.45
N ALA A 28 -6.50 2.00 0.05
CA ALA A 28 -7.70 2.32 0.81
C ALA A 28 -8.99 2.05 0.02
N GLY A 29 -9.03 2.39 -1.27
CA GLY A 29 -10.17 2.12 -2.14
C GLY A 29 -10.48 0.63 -2.29
N HIS A 30 -9.45 -0.20 -2.46
CA HIS A 30 -9.65 -1.66 -2.52
C HIS A 30 -10.14 -2.20 -1.18
N MET A 31 -9.55 -1.76 -0.05
CA MET A 31 -9.98 -2.16 1.28
C MET A 31 -11.44 -1.79 1.55
N LEU A 32 -11.87 -0.56 1.19
CA LEU A 32 -13.24 -0.11 1.37
C LEU A 32 -14.23 -0.95 0.54
N ARG A 33 -13.89 -1.23 -0.72
CA ARG A 33 -14.68 -2.13 -1.58
C ARG A 33 -14.81 -3.52 -0.97
N GLY A 34 -13.70 -4.10 -0.49
CA GLY A 34 -13.69 -5.39 0.17
C GLY A 34 -14.55 -5.41 1.45
N ALA A 35 -14.45 -4.34 2.26
CA ALA A 35 -15.26 -4.19 3.48
C ALA A 35 -16.76 -4.11 3.18
N ILE A 36 -17.17 -3.29 2.20
CA ILE A 36 -18.58 -3.21 1.76
C ILE A 36 -19.08 -4.57 1.27
N ALA A 37 -18.27 -5.26 0.47
CA ALA A 37 -18.61 -6.58 -0.05
C ALA A 37 -18.80 -7.62 1.07
N CYS A 38 -17.90 -7.66 2.04
CA CYS A 38 -18.01 -8.53 3.22
C CYS A 38 -19.23 -8.18 4.08
N PHE A 39 -19.53 -6.89 4.24
CA PHE A 39 -20.68 -6.44 5.01
C PHE A 39 -21.99 -6.90 4.36
N ILE A 40 -22.15 -6.69 3.05
CA ILE A 40 -23.32 -7.16 2.31
C ILE A 40 -23.41 -8.69 2.33
N HIS A 41 -22.29 -9.39 2.15
CA HIS A 41 -22.24 -10.85 2.22
C HIS A 41 -22.72 -11.39 3.58
N GLY A 42 -22.39 -10.70 4.68
CA GLY A 42 -22.87 -11.06 6.02
C GLY A 42 -24.40 -11.07 6.15
N PHE A 43 -25.10 -10.20 5.43
CA PHE A 43 -26.57 -10.19 5.36
C PHE A 43 -27.12 -11.12 4.26
N LEU A 44 -26.42 -11.19 3.12
CA LEU A 44 -26.83 -11.91 1.92
C LEU A 44 -25.71 -12.88 1.52
N PRO A 45 -25.67 -14.09 2.10
CA PRO A 45 -24.52 -15.00 2.00
C PRO A 45 -24.26 -15.55 0.58
N PHE A 46 -25.17 -15.31 -0.36
CA PHE A 46 -25.02 -15.68 -1.77
C PHE A 46 -24.40 -14.56 -2.63
N LEU A 47 -24.32 -13.32 -2.13
CA LEU A 47 -23.66 -12.21 -2.82
C LEU A 47 -22.21 -12.08 -2.38
N PHE A 48 -21.33 -11.64 -3.30
CA PHE A 48 -19.92 -11.30 -3.01
C PHE A 48 -19.07 -12.40 -2.35
N VAL A 49 -19.41 -13.68 -2.56
CA VAL A 49 -18.83 -14.87 -1.90
C VAL A 49 -17.30 -14.90 -1.88
N LYS A 50 -16.64 -14.37 -2.92
CA LYS A 50 -15.17 -14.35 -3.03
C LYS A 50 -14.57 -12.95 -3.07
N THR A 51 -15.39 -11.90 -3.02
CA THR A 51 -14.92 -10.53 -3.24
C THR A 51 -14.01 -10.05 -2.10
N GLY A 52 -14.32 -10.43 -0.86
CA GLY A 52 -13.47 -10.11 0.29
C GLY A 52 -12.09 -10.75 0.18
N SER A 53 -12.04 -12.08 0.02
CA SER A 53 -10.77 -12.81 -0.09
C SER A 53 -9.94 -12.37 -1.28
N ALA A 54 -10.57 -12.23 -2.47
CA ALA A 54 -9.88 -11.77 -3.67
C ALA A 54 -9.27 -10.36 -3.49
N THR A 55 -9.94 -9.47 -2.77
CA THR A 55 -9.40 -8.14 -2.45
C THR A 55 -8.16 -8.23 -1.55
N ILE A 56 -8.17 -9.12 -0.54
CA ILE A 56 -7.02 -9.33 0.33
C ILE A 56 -5.85 -9.94 -0.45
N ASP A 57 -6.11 -10.95 -1.27
CA ASP A 57 -5.09 -11.61 -2.09
C ASP A 57 -4.41 -10.61 -3.04
N GLU A 58 -5.20 -9.76 -3.69
CA GLU A 58 -4.72 -8.70 -4.56
C GLU A 58 -3.85 -7.69 -3.80
N LEU A 59 -4.33 -7.18 -2.67
CA LEU A 59 -3.58 -6.22 -1.86
C LEU A 59 -2.30 -6.80 -1.29
N HIS A 60 -2.36 -8.05 -0.82
CA HIS A 60 -1.20 -8.77 -0.31
C HIS A 60 -0.15 -8.99 -1.42
N GLY A 61 -0.58 -9.39 -2.62
CA GLY A 61 0.30 -9.53 -3.78
C GLY A 61 1.02 -8.22 -4.10
N ARG A 62 0.31 -7.09 -4.09
CA ARG A 62 0.90 -5.75 -4.29
C ARG A 62 1.90 -5.40 -3.19
N MET A 63 1.62 -5.69 -1.92
CA MET A 63 2.55 -5.44 -0.81
C MET A 63 3.85 -6.24 -0.97
N VAL A 64 3.74 -7.52 -1.36
CA VAL A 64 4.91 -8.38 -1.55
C VAL A 64 5.75 -7.92 -2.76
N ALA A 65 5.10 -7.62 -3.89
CA ALA A 65 5.78 -7.13 -5.08
C ALA A 65 6.53 -5.81 -4.83
N ASN A 66 5.92 -4.88 -4.09
CA ASN A 66 6.58 -3.62 -3.73
C ASN A 66 7.77 -3.86 -2.79
N ARG A 67 7.66 -4.79 -1.83
CA ARG A 67 8.77 -5.16 -0.93
C ARG A 67 9.94 -5.78 -1.71
N GLN A 68 9.67 -6.61 -2.71
CA GLN A 68 10.71 -7.22 -3.54
C GLN A 68 11.50 -6.19 -4.34
N GLN A 69 10.84 -5.14 -4.87
CA GLN A 69 11.50 -4.05 -5.57
C GLN A 69 12.42 -3.23 -4.66
N GLN A 70 12.05 -3.08 -3.39
CA GLN A 70 12.84 -2.33 -2.39
C GLN A 70 14.04 -3.13 -1.82
N ALA A 71 14.07 -4.45 -1.99
CA ALA A 71 15.17 -5.30 -1.53
C ALA A 71 16.53 -5.04 -2.22
N PRO A 72 16.61 -4.97 -3.56
CA PRO A 72 17.86 -4.63 -4.26
C PRO A 72 18.34 -3.21 -3.93
N ASP A 73 17.44 -2.22 -3.82
CA ASP A 73 17.79 -0.84 -3.44
C ASP A 73 18.41 -0.78 -2.05
N ARG A 74 17.86 -1.53 -1.09
CA ARG A 74 18.43 -1.65 0.27
C ARG A 74 19.79 -2.31 0.29
N LEU A 75 20.03 -3.31 -0.57
CA LEU A 75 21.33 -3.98 -0.67
C LEU A 75 22.39 -3.02 -1.27
N ALA A 76 22.03 -2.28 -2.31
CA ALA A 76 22.88 -1.27 -2.93
C ALA A 76 23.23 -0.15 -1.93
N ALA A 77 22.25 0.37 -1.19
CA ALA A 77 22.46 1.39 -0.16
C ALA A 77 23.38 0.89 0.98
N ARG A 78 23.23 -0.38 1.40
CA ARG A 78 24.10 -1.01 2.40
C ARG A 78 25.54 -1.17 1.91
N ALA A 79 25.75 -1.59 0.67
CA ALA A 79 27.07 -1.73 0.08
C ALA A 79 27.81 -0.38 0.03
N ALA A 80 27.10 0.69 -0.36
CA ALA A 80 27.65 2.05 -0.41
C ALA A 80 28.01 2.61 0.98
N ALA A 81 27.29 2.20 2.04
CA ALA A 81 27.58 2.62 3.41
C ALA A 81 28.81 1.91 4.02
N VAL A 82 29.12 0.68 3.57
CA VAL A 82 30.30 -0.09 4.03
C VAL A 82 31.62 0.41 3.41
N GLN A 83 31.53 1.13 2.29
CA GLN A 83 32.69 1.67 1.56
C GLN A 83 33.13 3.07 2.01
N ARG A 84 32.48 3.66 3.01
CA ARG A 84 32.84 4.95 3.63
C ARG A 84 33.45 4.72 5.00
#